data_AF-A0A699QN76-F1
#
_entry.id   AF-A0A699QN76-F1
#
_cell.length_a   1.000
_cell.length_b   1.000
_cell.length_c   1.000
_cell.angle_alpha   90.00
_cell.angle_beta   90.00
_cell.angle_gamma   90.00
#
_symmetry.space_group_name_H-M   'P 1'
#
loop_
_entity.id
_entity.type
_entity.pdbx_description
1 polymer ?
#
loop_
_entity_poly.entity_id
_entity_poly.type
_entity_poly.pdbx_seq_one_letter_code
_entity_poly.pdbx_strand_id
1 'polypeptide(L)'
;KRASSVVIPKTKANLPYPSRLQKEKLRENDDILAAKFMEIFRDLHFELSFADALIHMPKFAPMFKNLLNNKDKLIELTKTPLNESCSAVVLKKLPEKLGDPGRFLIPCDFSEFDNCLALADL
;
A
#
# COMPACT_ATOMS: atom_id res chain seq x y z
N LYS A 1 26.99 -47.10 31.58
CA LYS A 1 25.97 -46.11 31.13
C LYS A 1 26.71 -44.96 30.44
N ARG A 2 26.66 -44.86 29.10
CA ARG A 2 27.25 -43.74 28.34
C ARG A 2 26.11 -43.05 27.61
N ALA A 3 25.85 -41.78 27.94
CA ALA A 3 24.81 -41.00 27.30
C ALA A 3 25.30 -40.57 25.91
N SER A 4 24.53 -40.90 24.87
CA SER A 4 24.80 -40.48 23.50
C SER A 4 24.35 -39.03 23.34
N SER A 5 25.26 -38.13 22.95
CA SER A 5 24.94 -36.74 22.63
C SER A 5 24.22 -36.69 21.28
N VAL A 6 22.92 -36.38 21.30
CA VAL A 6 22.14 -36.10 20.10
C VAL A 6 22.62 -34.76 19.53
N VAL A 7 23.33 -34.79 18.40
CA VAL A 7 23.68 -33.60 17.64
C VAL A 7 22.41 -33.15 16.90
N ILE A 8 21.78 -32.08 17.39
CA ILE A 8 20.65 -31.44 16.72
C ILE A 8 21.19 -30.76 15.46
N PRO A 9 20.76 -31.15 14.24
CA PRO A 9 21.14 -30.42 13.05
C PRO A 9 20.52 -29.03 13.12
N LYS A 10 21.34 -27.98 12.97
CA LYS A 10 20.85 -26.60 12.87
C LYS A 10 19.92 -26.50 11.66
N THR A 11 18.62 -26.50 11.90
CA THR A 11 17.58 -26.26 10.91
C THR A 11 17.77 -24.83 10.40
N LYS A 12 18.31 -24.68 9.19
CA LYS A 12 18.18 -23.43 8.43
C LYS A 12 16.69 -23.24 8.23
N ALA A 13 16.11 -22.25 8.91
CA ALA A 13 14.73 -21.85 8.66
C ALA A 13 14.65 -21.39 7.20
N ASN A 14 14.21 -22.28 6.31
CA ASN A 14 13.90 -21.93 4.93
C ASN A 14 12.59 -21.13 4.97
N LEU A 15 12.72 -19.85 5.29
CA LEU A 15 11.62 -18.90 5.22
C LEU A 15 11.07 -18.92 3.78
N PRO A 16 9.75 -19.07 3.59
CA PRO A 16 9.16 -18.98 2.27
C PRO A 16 9.50 -17.62 1.65
N TYR A 17 10.09 -17.63 0.45
CA TYR A 17 10.48 -16.43 -0.32
C TYR A 17 11.56 -15.54 0.33
N PRO A 18 12.82 -16.00 0.40
CA PRO A 18 13.95 -15.19 0.87
C PRO A 18 14.17 -13.89 0.07
N SER A 19 13.64 -13.83 -1.17
CA SER A 19 13.62 -12.62 -1.99
C SER A 19 12.76 -11.49 -1.41
N ARG A 20 11.75 -11.80 -0.58
CA ARG A 20 10.93 -10.77 0.11
C ARG A 20 11.74 -10.00 1.14
N LEU A 21 12.63 -10.69 1.86
CA LEU A 21 13.52 -10.09 2.84
C LEU A 21 14.56 -9.15 2.19
N GLN A 22 15.05 -9.51 0.99
CA GLN A 22 15.92 -8.62 0.22
C GLN A 22 15.20 -7.36 -0.26
N LYS A 23 13.92 -7.47 -0.67
CA LYS A 23 13.09 -6.31 -1.06
C LYS A 23 12.81 -5.37 0.12
N GLU A 24 12.65 -5.90 1.32
CA GLU A 24 12.43 -5.10 2.52
C GLU A 24 13.68 -4.27 2.88
N LYS A 25 14.88 -4.87 2.82
CA LYS A 25 16.13 -4.11 2.97
C LYS A 25 16.35 -3.06 1.87
N LEU A 26 15.93 -3.33 0.64
CA LEU A 26 16.00 -2.34 -0.45
C LEU A 26 15.03 -1.17 -0.19
N ARG A 27 13.81 -1.48 0.25
CA ARG A 27 12.80 -0.47 0.61
C ARG A 27 13.30 0.46 1.72
N GLU A 28 13.97 -0.07 2.74
CA GLU A 28 14.53 0.75 3.83
C GLU A 28 15.61 1.72 3.31
N ASN A 29 16.43 1.29 2.35
CA ASN A 29 17.41 2.17 1.68
C ASN A 29 16.73 3.23 0.79
N ASP A 30 15.68 2.85 0.06
CA ASP A 30 14.90 3.77 -0.77
C ASP A 30 14.18 4.83 0.09
N ASP A 31 13.65 4.43 1.24
CA ASP A 31 13.00 5.32 2.21
C ASP A 31 14.02 6.31 2.82
N ILE A 32 15.25 5.85 3.11
CA ILE A 32 16.36 6.73 3.55
C ILE A 32 16.74 7.73 2.45
N LEU A 33 16.82 7.28 1.19
CA LEU A 33 17.13 8.16 0.05
C LEU A 33 16.01 9.19 -0.17
N ALA A 34 14.75 8.77 -0.06
CA ALA A 34 13.59 9.66 -0.15
C ALA A 34 13.59 10.70 0.99
N ALA A 35 13.92 10.30 2.21
CA ALA A 35 14.03 11.22 3.35
C ALA A 35 15.11 12.28 3.14
N LYS A 36 16.30 11.90 2.65
CA LYS A 36 17.40 12.82 2.30
C LYS A 36 17.04 13.76 1.16
N PHE A 37 16.38 13.25 0.13
CA PHE A 37 15.89 14.08 -0.96
C PHE A 37 14.90 15.14 -0.44
N MET A 38 13.95 14.74 0.40
CA MET A 38 12.98 15.65 1.01
C MET A 38 13.64 16.66 1.95
N GLU A 39 14.74 16.32 2.61
CA GLU A 39 15.55 17.24 3.41
C GLU A 39 16.18 18.33 2.55
N ILE A 40 16.90 17.94 1.50
CA ILE A 40 17.50 18.88 0.53
C ILE A 40 16.41 19.75 -0.13
N PHE A 41 15.26 19.16 -0.46
CA PHE A 41 14.16 19.88 -1.09
C PHE A 41 13.48 20.88 -0.13
N ARG A 42 13.44 20.58 1.17
CA ARG A 42 12.95 21.52 2.20
C ARG A 42 13.92 22.67 2.45
N ASP A 43 15.22 22.40 2.41
CA ASP A 43 16.27 23.42 2.58
C ASP A 43 16.37 24.35 1.36
N LEU A 44 15.83 23.92 0.23
CA LEU A 44 15.77 24.69 -0.99
C LEU A 44 14.71 25.78 -0.90
N HIS A 45 15.10 26.96 -0.39
CA HIS A 45 14.26 28.15 -0.42
C HIS A 45 14.19 28.70 -1.84
N PHE A 46 13.07 28.47 -2.52
CA PHE A 46 12.75 29.18 -3.75
C PHE A 46 11.89 30.39 -3.44
N GLU A 47 12.48 31.58 -3.50
CA GLU A 47 11.72 32.82 -3.65
C GLU A 47 11.39 32.99 -5.15
N LEU A 48 10.66 32.01 -5.70
CA LEU A 48 10.20 32.04 -7.08
C LEU A 48 8.70 32.22 -7.06
N SER A 49 8.22 33.32 -7.63
CA SER A 49 6.77 33.51 -7.72
C SER A 49 6.16 32.40 -8.57
N PHE A 50 4.93 32.03 -8.28
CA PHE A 50 4.22 31.01 -9.07
C PHE A 50 4.18 31.38 -10.56
N ALA A 51 4.07 32.68 -10.88
CA ALA A 51 4.13 33.16 -12.25
C ALA A 51 5.50 32.89 -12.91
N ASP A 52 6.60 33.15 -12.19
CA ASP A 52 7.95 32.91 -12.70
C ASP A 52 8.23 31.41 -12.88
N ALA A 53 7.72 30.56 -11.99
CA ALA A 53 7.80 29.11 -12.15
C ALA A 53 7.10 28.63 -13.42
N LEU A 54 5.92 29.19 -13.74
CA LEU A 54 5.18 28.84 -14.96
C LEU A 54 5.88 29.30 -16.24
N ILE A 55 6.65 30.39 -16.19
CA ILE A 55 7.48 30.83 -17.32
C ILE A 55 8.57 29.78 -17.61
N HIS A 56 9.19 29.22 -16.57
CA HIS A 56 10.19 28.15 -16.72
C HIS A 56 9.57 26.77 -16.99
N MET A 57 8.27 26.58 -16.72
CA MET A 57 7.53 25.34 -16.88
C MET A 57 6.33 25.47 -17.83
N PRO A 58 6.53 25.89 -19.10
CA PRO A 58 5.44 26.27 -20.00
C PRO A 58 4.51 25.09 -20.36
N LYS A 59 5.00 23.85 -20.25
CA LYS A 59 4.21 22.63 -20.47
C LYS A 59 3.02 22.51 -19.50
N PHE A 60 3.13 23.10 -18.32
CA PHE A 60 2.12 23.03 -17.28
C PHE A 60 1.17 24.23 -17.28
N ALA A 61 1.54 25.33 -17.95
CA ALA A 61 0.71 26.53 -18.03
C ALA A 61 -0.73 26.26 -18.53
N PRO A 62 -0.98 25.41 -19.56
CA PRO A 62 -2.34 25.10 -20.00
C PRO A 62 -3.18 24.40 -18.92
N MET A 63 -2.57 23.51 -18.13
CA MET A 63 -3.24 22.80 -17.04
C MET A 63 -3.71 23.79 -15.97
N PHE A 64 -2.83 24.69 -15.54
CA PHE A 64 -3.18 25.71 -14.54
C PHE A 64 -4.20 26.71 -15.07
N LYS A 65 -4.11 27.10 -16.35
CA LYS A 65 -5.14 27.92 -17.00
C LYS A 65 -6.51 27.25 -16.94
N ASN A 66 -6.58 25.97 -17.29
CA ASN A 66 -7.82 25.21 -17.22
C ASN A 66 -8.34 25.04 -15.79
N LEU A 67 -7.44 24.85 -14.82
CA LEU A 67 -7.76 24.76 -13.40
C LEU A 67 -8.37 26.06 -12.87
N LEU A 68 -7.71 27.20 -13.16
CA LEU A 68 -8.16 28.53 -12.72
C LEU A 68 -9.48 28.94 -13.38
N ASN A 69 -9.68 28.58 -14.65
CA ASN A 69 -10.94 28.84 -15.36
C ASN A 69 -12.13 28.05 -14.79
N ASN A 70 -11.89 26.92 -14.10
CA ASN A 70 -12.93 26.09 -13.49
C ASN A 70 -12.99 26.22 -11.97
N LYS A 71 -12.41 27.29 -11.40
CA LYS A 71 -12.25 27.46 -9.96
C LYS A 71 -13.58 27.35 -9.18
N ASP A 72 -14.68 27.89 -9.69
CA ASP A 72 -15.98 27.84 -8.99
C ASP A 72 -16.52 26.40 -8.87
N LYS A 73 -16.42 25.61 -9.94
CA LYS A 73 -16.78 24.18 -9.93
C LYS A 73 -15.90 23.38 -8.99
N LEU A 74 -14.64 23.77 -8.86
CA LEU A 74 -13.69 23.12 -7.96
C LEU A 74 -14.02 23.42 -6.49
N ILE A 75 -14.44 24.66 -6.19
CA ILE A 75 -14.96 25.06 -4.88
C ILE A 75 -16.28 24.34 -4.56
N GLU A 76 -17.13 24.12 -5.55
CA GLU A 76 -18.38 23.36 -5.39
C GLU A 76 -18.10 21.89 -5.07
N LEU A 77 -17.14 21.27 -5.79
CA LEU A 77 -16.71 19.90 -5.53
C LEU A 77 -16.12 19.70 -4.13
N THR A 78 -15.40 20.67 -3.58
CA THR A 78 -14.85 20.57 -2.22
C THR A 78 -15.91 20.76 -1.13
N LYS A 79 -17.03 21.43 -1.43
CA LYS A 79 -18.18 21.55 -0.53
C LYS A 79 -19.14 20.37 -0.62
N THR A 80 -19.02 19.54 -1.66
CA THR A 80 -19.89 18.39 -1.86
C THR A 80 -19.48 17.29 -0.86
N PRO A 81 -20.42 16.80 -0.01
CA PRO A 81 -20.11 15.71 0.91
C PRO A 81 -19.72 14.46 0.12
N LEU A 82 -18.57 13.87 0.46
CA LEU A 82 -18.11 12.64 -0.16
C LEU A 82 -19.09 11.51 0.17
N ASN A 83 -19.50 10.76 -0.85
CA ASN A 83 -20.28 9.53 -0.61
C ASN A 83 -19.45 8.51 0.19
N GLU A 84 -20.12 7.52 0.78
CA GLU A 84 -19.48 6.53 1.65
C GLU A 84 -18.34 5.76 0.94
N SER A 85 -18.51 5.46 -0.36
CA SER A 85 -17.51 4.75 -1.17
C SER A 85 -16.22 5.53 -1.43
N CYS A 86 -16.30 6.85 -1.68
CA CYS A 86 -15.12 7.70 -1.90
C CYS A 86 -14.42 8.05 -0.59
N SER A 87 -15.16 8.12 0.51
CA SER A 87 -14.63 8.45 1.83
C SER A 87 -13.61 7.42 2.32
N ALA A 88 -13.81 6.12 2.08
CA ALA A 88 -12.88 5.08 2.51
C ALA A 88 -11.48 5.20 1.86
N VAL A 89 -11.45 5.51 0.55
CA VAL A 89 -10.19 5.67 -0.21
C VAL A 89 -9.45 6.94 0.21
N VAL A 90 -10.17 8.05 0.38
CA VAL A 90 -9.58 9.35 0.73
C VAL A 90 -9.17 9.42 2.20
N LEU A 91 -10.00 8.90 3.10
CA LEU A 91 -9.74 8.93 4.54
C LEU A 91 -8.75 7.84 4.99
N LYS A 92 -8.31 6.94 4.08
CA LYS A 92 -7.44 5.78 4.36
C LYS A 92 -7.89 4.97 5.59
N LYS A 93 -9.15 5.12 6.00
CA LYS A 93 -9.75 4.30 7.04
C LYS A 93 -10.13 3.01 6.35
N LEU A 94 -9.35 1.97 6.60
CA LEU A 94 -9.75 0.62 6.23
C LEU A 94 -11.14 0.38 6.85
N PRO A 95 -12.11 -0.15 6.09
CA PRO A 95 -13.35 -0.61 6.70
C PRO A 95 -12.98 -1.57 7.81
N GLU A 96 -13.63 -1.43 8.96
CA GLU A 96 -13.44 -2.30 10.11
C GLU A 96 -13.66 -3.73 9.62
N LYS A 97 -12.58 -4.54 9.60
CA LYS A 97 -12.69 -5.93 9.16
C LYS A 97 -13.66 -6.60 10.12
N LEU A 98 -14.85 -6.97 9.63
CA LEU A 98 -15.66 -7.97 10.28
C LEU A 98 -14.77 -9.21 10.43
N GLY A 99 -14.59 -9.66 11.68
CA GLY A 99 -13.74 -10.80 11.99
C GLY A 99 -14.10 -11.96 11.07
N ASP A 100 -13.07 -12.61 10.52
CA ASP A 100 -13.25 -13.79 9.68
C ASP A 100 -14.18 -14.75 10.44
N PRO A 101 -15.37 -15.07 9.91
CA PRO A 101 -16.35 -15.90 10.60
C PRO A 101 -15.82 -17.33 10.81
N GLY A 102 -14.60 -17.61 10.34
CA GLY A 102 -13.94 -18.89 10.48
C GLY A 102 -14.27 -19.73 9.25
N ARG A 103 -13.28 -20.53 8.87
CA ARG A 103 -13.40 -21.60 7.87
C ARG A 103 -14.67 -22.42 8.09
N PHE A 104 -15.72 -22.12 7.32
CA PHE A 104 -16.87 -22.99 7.21
C PHE A 104 -16.50 -24.16 6.29
N LEU A 105 -16.56 -25.37 6.84
CA LEU A 105 -16.50 -26.57 6.03
C LEU A 105 -17.87 -26.71 5.35
N ILE A 106 -17.91 -26.68 4.03
CA ILE A 106 -19.10 -27.07 3.28
C ILE A 106 -19.07 -28.60 3.18
N PRO A 107 -20.01 -29.33 3.79
CA PRO A 107 -20.10 -30.77 3.59
C PRO A 107 -20.42 -31.03 2.12
N CYS A 108 -19.52 -31.71 1.42
CA CYS A 108 -19.73 -32.17 0.05
C CYS A 108 -19.79 -33.70 0.05
N ASP A 109 -20.96 -34.25 -0.25
CA ASP A 109 -21.13 -35.70 -0.42
C ASP A 109 -20.75 -36.08 -1.85
N PHE A 110 -19.52 -36.53 -2.04
CA PHE A 110 -19.10 -37.19 -3.27
C PHE A 110 -19.38 -38.68 -3.12
N SER A 111 -20.25 -39.25 -3.96
CA SER A 111 -20.70 -40.64 -3.87
C SER A 111 -19.62 -41.71 -4.13
N GLU A 112 -18.35 -41.32 -4.25
CA GLU A 112 -17.24 -42.21 -4.62
C GLU A 112 -15.91 -41.95 -3.87
N PHE A 113 -15.84 -40.97 -2.97
CA PHE A 113 -14.64 -40.72 -2.19
C PHE A 113 -14.98 -40.41 -0.73
N ASP A 114 -14.42 -41.21 0.19
CA ASP A 114 -14.50 -40.96 1.63
C ASP A 114 -14.00 -39.54 1.96
N ASN A 115 -14.93 -38.67 2.36
CA ASN A 115 -14.72 -37.38 3.04
C ASN A 115 -13.72 -36.41 2.39
N CYS A 116 -14.08 -35.81 1.26
CA CYS A 116 -13.38 -34.63 0.74
C CYS A 116 -13.88 -33.34 1.38
N LEU A 117 -13.18 -32.85 2.41
CA LEU A 117 -13.37 -31.49 2.94
C LEU A 117 -12.76 -30.48 1.97
N ALA A 118 -13.57 -29.92 1.07
CA ALA A 118 -13.16 -28.83 0.21
C ALA A 118 -13.26 -27.49 0.97
N LEU A 119 -12.15 -26.73 1.01
CA LEU A 119 -12.19 -25.34 1.46
C LEU A 119 -12.68 -24.49 0.29
N ALA A 120 -13.76 -23.75 0.49
CA ALA A 120 -14.22 -22.73 -0.44
C ALA A 120 -13.59 -21.38 -0.05
N ASP A 121 -12.88 -20.75 -0.99
CA ASP A 121 -12.63 -19.31 -0.93
C ASP A 121 -13.84 -18.61 -1.57
N LEU A 122 -14.47 -17.69 -0.84
CA LEU A 122 -15.50 -16.77 -1.35
C LEU A 122 -14.91 -15.37 -1.56
#